data_AF-A0A350M319-F1
#
_entry.id   AF-A0A350M319-F1
#
_cell.length_a   1.000
_cell.length_b   1.000
_cell.length_c   1.000
_cell.angle_alpha   90.00
_cell.angle_beta   90.00
_cell.angle_gamma   90.00
#
_symmetry.space_group_name_H-M   'P 1'
#
loop_
_entity.id
_entity.type
_entity.pdbx_description
1 polymer ?
#
loop_
_entity_poly.entity_id
_entity_poly.type
_entity_poly.pdbx_seq_one_letter_code
_entity_poly.pdbx_strand_id
1 'polypeptide(L)'
;MAVTEGQIASVGFRFVNVQQIKFHQKMLDGIAGNPWQYRILSDILLIPLRSIFWRLGIPNPDASAFISFRFAQSLLILTCAEIYYRKLSINPFLNFIGLSILAWGMSYSLYDSELSFNTFFDIAFYLAGAILILDRKFILIIPLTLFAALNRETSVLIPLMLAFFIIFNAGDIGYQKRSLAYAGIALIIFLVTFVALRLFYGEQPFITADGNTPGFGTLRYNLFRWVTWQQISLTLGVIPILAILSYKYYPK
;
A
#
# COMPACT_ATOMS: atom_id res chain seq x y z
N MET A 1 -5.26 25.95 -17.29
CA MET A 1 -6.30 26.29 -16.28
C MET A 1 -7.66 25.62 -16.51
N ALA A 2 -7.98 25.07 -17.69
CA ALA A 2 -9.23 24.32 -17.91
C ALA A 2 -9.24 22.87 -17.36
N VAL A 3 -8.09 22.35 -16.91
CA VAL A 3 -7.95 20.96 -16.45
C VAL A 3 -8.44 20.79 -15.00
N THR A 4 -8.34 21.85 -14.18
CA THR A 4 -8.63 21.82 -12.74
C THR A 4 -10.13 21.76 -12.38
N GLU A 5 -11.02 22.36 -13.18
CA GLU A 5 -12.47 22.30 -12.90
C GLU A 5 -13.08 20.94 -13.28
N GLY A 6 -12.62 20.34 -14.38
CA GLY A 6 -12.97 18.97 -14.75
C GLY A 6 -12.46 17.96 -13.72
N GLN A 7 -11.24 18.17 -13.19
CA GLN A 7 -10.58 17.32 -12.18
C GLN A 7 -11.34 17.27 -10.84
N ILE A 8 -11.88 18.38 -10.36
CA ILE A 8 -12.62 18.40 -9.08
C ILE A 8 -14.00 17.75 -9.24
N ALA A 9 -14.66 17.98 -10.37
CA ALA A 9 -15.96 17.37 -10.68
C ALA A 9 -15.86 15.85 -10.94
N SER A 10 -14.71 15.37 -11.42
CA SER A 10 -14.46 13.94 -11.70
C SER A 10 -13.86 13.15 -10.54
N VAL A 11 -13.53 13.78 -9.40
CA VAL A 11 -12.96 13.11 -8.21
C VAL A 11 -13.88 13.23 -6.98
N GLY A 12 -14.97 14.02 -7.06
CA GLY A 12 -15.95 14.19 -5.98
C GLY A 12 -16.95 13.02 -5.81
N PHE A 13 -18.06 13.27 -5.10
CA PHE A 13 -19.12 12.26 -4.81
C PHE A 13 -19.58 11.46 -6.03
N ARG A 14 -19.61 12.08 -7.21
CA ARG A 14 -19.98 11.42 -8.48
C ARG A 14 -19.03 10.29 -8.84
N PHE A 15 -17.72 10.47 -8.67
CA PHE A 15 -16.72 9.44 -8.92
C PHE A 15 -16.91 8.23 -8.00
N VAL A 16 -17.08 8.52 -6.71
CA VAL A 16 -17.27 7.50 -5.68
C VAL A 16 -18.53 6.69 -5.97
N ASN A 17 -19.64 7.37 -6.27
CA ASN A 17 -20.92 6.71 -6.54
C ASN A 17 -20.93 5.88 -7.84
N VAL A 18 -20.22 6.34 -8.88
CA VAL A 18 -20.27 5.69 -10.20
C VAL A 18 -19.22 4.61 -10.37
N GLN A 19 -18.00 4.79 -9.86
CA GLN A 19 -16.90 3.86 -10.06
C GLN A 19 -16.61 3.04 -8.80
N GLN A 20 -16.38 3.67 -7.64
CA GLN A 20 -15.95 2.96 -6.43
C GLN A 20 -16.99 1.97 -5.90
N ILE A 21 -18.26 2.38 -5.85
CA ILE A 21 -19.35 1.49 -5.44
C ILE A 21 -19.44 0.28 -6.38
N LYS A 22 -19.32 0.49 -7.70
CA LYS A 22 -19.38 -0.61 -8.67
C LYS A 22 -18.21 -1.59 -8.51
N PHE A 23 -17.01 -1.11 -8.25
CA PHE A 23 -15.86 -1.97 -8.00
C PHE A 23 -15.98 -2.75 -6.70
N HIS A 24 -16.35 -2.08 -5.61
CA HIS A 24 -16.61 -2.73 -4.33
C HIS A 24 -17.72 -3.79 -4.45
N GLN A 25 -18.79 -3.51 -5.21
CA GLN A 25 -19.85 -4.49 -5.45
C GLN A 25 -19.33 -5.69 -6.26
N LYS A 26 -18.56 -5.47 -7.33
CA LYS A 26 -17.93 -6.56 -8.11
C LYS A 26 -17.03 -7.45 -7.27
N MET A 27 -16.30 -6.85 -6.32
CA MET A 27 -15.46 -7.56 -5.35
C MET A 27 -16.30 -8.47 -4.45
N LEU A 28 -17.38 -7.93 -3.87
CA LEU A 28 -18.31 -8.68 -3.01
C LEU A 28 -19.03 -9.81 -3.78
N ASP A 29 -19.38 -9.56 -5.03
CA ASP A 29 -20.07 -10.53 -5.90
C ASP A 29 -19.13 -11.65 -6.39
N GLY A 30 -17.82 -11.54 -6.15
CA GLY A 30 -16.84 -12.54 -6.61
C GLY A 30 -16.52 -12.47 -8.11
N ILE A 31 -16.84 -11.33 -8.75
CA ILE A 31 -16.72 -11.13 -10.21
C ILE A 31 -15.56 -10.18 -10.53
N ALA A 32 -14.89 -9.63 -9.52
CA ALA A 32 -13.70 -8.82 -9.78
C ALA A 32 -12.57 -9.71 -10.31
N GLY A 33 -11.86 -9.25 -11.33
CA GLY A 33 -10.71 -9.97 -11.86
C GLY A 33 -9.52 -9.97 -10.89
N ASN A 34 -8.53 -10.80 -11.18
CA ASN A 34 -7.22 -10.74 -10.54
C ASN A 34 -6.55 -9.38 -10.87
N PRO A 35 -5.89 -8.68 -9.93
CA PRO A 35 -5.57 -9.07 -8.55
C PRO A 35 -6.57 -8.60 -7.50
N TRP A 36 -7.57 -7.83 -7.89
CA TRP A 36 -8.47 -7.15 -6.98
C TRP A 36 -9.17 -8.13 -6.05
N GLN A 37 -9.67 -9.25 -6.58
CA GLN A 37 -10.39 -10.28 -5.82
C GLN A 37 -9.62 -10.85 -4.62
N TYR A 38 -8.28 -10.81 -4.63
CA TYR A 38 -7.45 -11.31 -3.55
C TYR A 38 -7.09 -10.24 -2.50
N ARG A 39 -7.50 -8.98 -2.70
CA ARG A 39 -7.17 -7.83 -1.84
C ARG A 39 -8.34 -7.47 -0.93
N ILE A 40 -8.62 -8.34 0.02
CA ILE A 40 -9.88 -8.31 0.78
C ILE A 40 -9.85 -7.41 2.02
N LEU A 41 -8.66 -6.98 2.47
CA LEU A 41 -8.53 -6.25 3.73
C LEU A 41 -9.38 -4.97 3.76
N SER A 42 -9.24 -4.12 2.75
CA SER A 42 -9.95 -2.84 2.72
C SER A 42 -11.46 -3.02 2.66
N ASP A 43 -11.94 -3.99 1.88
CA ASP A 43 -13.37 -4.32 1.77
C ASP A 43 -13.94 -4.82 3.10
N ILE A 44 -13.25 -5.72 3.81
CA ILE A 44 -13.65 -6.21 5.12
C ILE A 44 -13.80 -5.07 6.12
N LEU A 45 -12.89 -4.09 6.09
CA LEU A 45 -12.92 -2.93 7.00
C LEU A 45 -14.00 -1.90 6.60
N LEU A 46 -14.31 -1.80 5.31
CA LEU A 46 -15.30 -0.84 4.80
C LEU A 46 -16.74 -1.26 5.09
N ILE A 47 -17.06 -2.56 5.07
CA ILE A 47 -18.41 -3.07 5.37
C ILE A 47 -18.96 -2.55 6.72
N PRO A 48 -18.27 -2.72 7.87
CA PRO A 48 -18.79 -2.23 9.15
C PRO A 48 -18.84 -0.69 9.19
N LEU A 49 -17.89 0.00 8.56
CA LEU A 49 -17.88 1.47 8.51
C LEU A 49 -19.11 2.02 7.76
N ARG A 50 -19.44 1.43 6.60
CA ARG A 50 -20.65 1.76 5.84
C ARG A 50 -21.91 1.52 6.67
N SER A 51 -21.98 0.39 7.37
CA SER A 51 -23.10 0.05 8.26
C SER A 51 -23.29 1.08 9.38
N ILE A 52 -22.20 1.53 9.99
CA ILE A 52 -22.24 2.60 11.02
C ILE A 52 -22.78 3.90 10.41
N PHE A 53 -22.28 4.30 9.25
CA PHE A 53 -22.68 5.56 8.61
C PHE A 53 -24.15 5.55 8.19
N TRP A 54 -24.63 4.39 7.72
CA TRP A 54 -26.04 4.16 7.42
C TRP A 54 -26.92 4.29 8.68
N ARG A 55 -26.52 3.64 9.79
CA ARG A 55 -27.24 3.71 11.08
C ARG A 55 -27.26 5.12 11.69
N LEU A 56 -26.23 5.92 11.43
CA LEU A 56 -26.15 7.32 11.86
C LEU A 56 -26.95 8.29 10.97
N GLY A 57 -27.57 7.82 9.88
CA GLY A 57 -28.36 8.66 8.98
C GLY A 57 -27.51 9.67 8.20
N ILE A 58 -26.22 9.38 7.97
CA ILE A 58 -25.32 10.29 7.24
C ILE A 58 -25.75 10.36 5.76
N PRO A 59 -25.90 11.55 5.16
CA PRO A 59 -26.17 11.69 3.73
C PRO A 59 -25.09 11.00 2.89
N ASN A 60 -25.51 10.22 1.88
CA ASN A 60 -24.61 9.42 1.04
C ASN A 60 -23.64 8.54 1.87
N PRO A 61 -24.15 7.56 2.65
CA PRO A 61 -23.36 6.85 3.66
C PRO A 61 -22.15 6.11 3.06
N ASP A 62 -22.28 5.57 1.85
CA ASP A 62 -21.20 4.88 1.15
C ASP A 62 -20.05 5.83 0.80
N ALA A 63 -20.36 6.93 0.13
CA ALA A 63 -19.33 7.89 -0.27
C ALA A 63 -18.65 8.54 0.94
N SER A 64 -19.45 8.88 1.96
CA SER A 64 -18.94 9.40 3.23
C SER A 64 -18.03 8.39 3.95
N ALA A 65 -18.38 7.10 3.95
CA ALA A 65 -17.55 6.05 4.52
C ALA A 65 -16.22 5.90 3.75
N PHE A 66 -16.25 5.87 2.42
CA PHE A 66 -15.05 5.78 1.58
C PHE A 66 -14.10 6.98 1.78
N ILE A 67 -14.64 8.21 1.80
CA ILE A 67 -13.85 9.42 2.04
C ILE A 67 -13.26 9.42 3.45
N SER A 68 -14.05 9.04 4.45
CA SER A 68 -13.58 8.98 5.85
C SER A 68 -12.51 7.90 6.03
N PHE A 69 -12.68 6.75 5.39
CA PHE A 69 -11.69 5.68 5.39
C PHE A 69 -10.39 6.13 4.75
N ARG A 70 -10.48 6.84 3.61
CA ARG A 70 -9.32 7.43 2.95
C ARG A 70 -8.59 8.45 3.81
N PHE A 71 -9.35 9.32 4.47
CA PHE A 71 -8.80 10.30 5.40
C PHE A 71 -8.05 9.61 6.54
N ALA A 72 -8.65 8.57 7.13
CA ALA A 72 -8.02 7.79 8.19
C ALA A 72 -6.73 7.10 7.74
N GLN A 73 -6.69 6.51 6.53
CA GLN A 73 -5.46 5.95 5.96
C GLN A 73 -4.38 7.01 5.77
N SER A 74 -4.75 8.19 5.30
CA SER A 74 -3.79 9.28 5.07
C SER A 74 -3.20 9.79 6.39
N LEU A 75 -4.04 9.94 7.41
CA LEU A 75 -3.61 10.29 8.77
C LEU A 75 -2.68 9.21 9.35
N LEU A 76 -3.00 7.93 9.16
CA LEU A 76 -2.16 6.82 9.58
C LEU A 76 -0.78 6.88 8.91
N ILE A 77 -0.72 7.08 7.59
CA ILE A 77 0.54 7.20 6.84
C ILE A 77 1.38 8.37 7.37
N LEU A 78 0.78 9.56 7.53
CA LEU A 78 1.51 10.74 8.02
C LEU A 78 2.02 10.55 9.45
N THR A 79 1.21 9.95 10.32
CA THR A 79 1.61 9.64 11.70
C THR A 79 2.76 8.64 11.73
N CYS A 80 2.67 7.55 10.94
CA CYS A 80 3.75 6.58 10.84
C CYS A 80 5.02 7.20 10.23
N ALA A 81 4.89 8.04 9.20
CA ALA A 81 6.03 8.72 8.59
C ALA A 81 6.72 9.66 9.60
N GLU A 82 5.95 10.41 10.40
CA GLU A 82 6.51 11.27 11.44
C GLU A 82 7.29 10.45 12.49
N ILE A 83 6.71 9.36 12.98
CA ILE A 83 7.36 8.46 13.93
C ILE A 83 8.64 7.88 13.33
N TYR A 84 8.59 7.44 12.07
CA TYR A 84 9.73 6.90 11.35
C TYR A 84 10.85 7.95 11.20
N TYR A 85 10.54 9.16 10.75
CA TYR A 85 11.51 10.25 10.60
C TYR A 85 12.14 10.66 11.95
N ARG A 86 11.37 10.68 13.03
CA ARG A 86 11.90 10.90 14.39
C ARG A 86 12.88 9.80 14.81
N LYS A 87 12.60 8.53 14.47
CA LYS A 87 13.53 7.42 14.76
C LYS A 87 14.83 7.49 13.97
N LEU A 88 14.81 8.09 12.78
CA LEU A 88 16.00 8.42 12.00
C LEU A 88 16.73 9.68 12.51
N SER A 89 16.29 10.27 13.64
CA SER A 89 16.86 11.48 14.23
C SER A 89 16.86 12.69 13.27
N ILE A 90 15.90 12.74 12.34
CA ILE A 90 15.74 13.86 11.42
C ILE A 90 15.25 15.09 12.20
N ASN A 91 15.84 16.26 11.91
CA ASN A 91 15.45 17.52 12.54
C ASN A 91 13.94 17.80 12.38
N PRO A 92 13.23 18.32 13.41
CA PRO A 92 11.78 18.57 13.34
C PRO A 92 11.32 19.43 12.16
N PHE A 93 12.12 20.42 11.76
CA PHE A 93 11.81 21.26 10.60
C PHE A 93 11.88 20.47 9.29
N LEU A 94 12.92 19.65 9.11
CA LEU A 94 13.06 18.77 7.95
C LEU A 94 11.99 17.67 7.94
N ASN A 95 11.60 17.18 9.12
CA ASN A 95 10.48 16.24 9.27
C ASN A 95 9.17 16.89 8.77
N PHE A 96 8.87 18.12 9.20
CA PHE A 96 7.70 18.85 8.71
C PHE A 96 7.72 19.09 7.20
N ILE A 97 8.87 19.46 6.62
CA ILE A 97 9.04 19.57 5.16
C ILE A 97 8.79 18.22 4.49
N GLY A 98 9.38 17.14 5.00
CA GLY A 98 9.21 15.78 4.48
C GLY A 98 7.74 15.33 4.50
N LEU A 99 7.02 15.58 5.60
CA LEU A 99 5.59 15.31 5.72
C LEU A 99 4.76 16.16 4.73
N SER A 100 5.14 17.42 4.53
CA SER A 100 4.47 18.30 3.56
C SER A 100 4.65 17.79 2.13
N ILE A 101 5.86 17.36 1.77
CA ILE A 101 6.16 16.76 0.46
C ILE A 101 5.40 15.44 0.29
N LEU A 102 5.36 14.59 1.33
CA LEU A 102 4.61 13.33 1.32
C LEU A 102 3.11 13.57 1.11
N ALA A 103 2.51 14.50 1.86
CA ALA A 103 1.11 14.88 1.72
C ALA A 103 0.80 15.44 0.32
N TRP A 104 1.72 16.24 -0.22
CA TRP A 104 1.64 16.76 -1.58
C TRP A 104 1.69 15.65 -2.62
N GLY A 105 2.61 14.69 -2.50
CA GLY A 105 2.70 13.52 -3.38
C GLY A 105 1.45 12.64 -3.33
N MET A 106 0.90 12.40 -2.15
CA MET A 106 -0.37 11.66 -1.97
C MET A 106 -1.57 12.37 -2.59
N SER A 107 -1.53 13.69 -2.72
CA SER A 107 -2.60 14.46 -3.38
C SER A 107 -2.62 14.24 -4.89
N TYR A 108 -1.46 14.00 -5.52
CA TYR A 108 -1.36 13.67 -6.94
C TYR A 108 -1.67 12.21 -7.27
N SER A 109 -1.56 11.29 -6.32
CA SER A 109 -1.83 9.87 -6.55
C SER A 109 -3.32 9.54 -6.76
N LEU A 110 -4.22 10.52 -6.62
CA LEU A 110 -5.67 10.37 -6.85
C LEU A 110 -6.08 10.40 -8.33
N TYR A 111 -5.18 10.85 -9.22
CA TYR A 111 -5.58 11.25 -10.58
C TYR A 111 -5.97 10.08 -11.51
N ASP A 112 -5.40 8.89 -11.33
CA ASP A 112 -5.63 7.73 -12.22
C ASP A 112 -5.86 6.39 -11.49
N SER A 113 -5.78 6.38 -10.16
CA SER A 113 -5.66 5.13 -9.38
C SER A 113 -6.89 4.79 -8.53
N GLU A 114 -8.06 5.37 -8.80
CA GLU A 114 -9.22 5.18 -7.93
C GLU A 114 -8.93 5.61 -6.46
N LEU A 115 -9.77 5.27 -5.48
CA LEU A 115 -9.44 5.55 -4.07
C LEU A 115 -8.25 4.70 -3.57
N SER A 116 -7.85 3.66 -4.31
CA SER A 116 -6.60 2.92 -4.14
C SER A 116 -6.29 2.54 -2.68
N PHE A 117 -7.31 2.10 -1.93
CA PHE A 117 -7.19 1.82 -0.50
C PHE A 117 -6.05 0.84 -0.21
N ASN A 118 -5.90 -0.17 -1.08
CA ASN A 118 -4.85 -1.18 -0.92
C ASN A 118 -3.45 -0.59 -1.04
N THR A 119 -3.21 0.33 -1.99
CA THR A 119 -1.89 0.98 -2.13
C THR A 119 -1.54 1.84 -0.91
N PHE A 120 -2.53 2.49 -0.30
CA PHE A 120 -2.28 3.31 0.89
C PHE A 120 -2.03 2.46 2.13
N PHE A 121 -2.73 1.33 2.27
CA PHE A 121 -2.37 0.35 3.29
C PHE A 121 -0.98 -0.22 3.10
N ASP A 122 -0.52 -0.47 1.87
CA ASP A 122 0.86 -0.92 1.65
C ASP A 122 1.86 0.08 2.24
N ILE A 123 1.71 1.38 1.94
CA ILE A 123 2.57 2.44 2.47
C ILE A 123 2.55 2.43 4.00
N ALA A 124 1.36 2.36 4.60
CA ALA A 124 1.21 2.31 6.06
C ALA A 124 1.89 1.05 6.66
N PHE A 125 1.72 -0.12 6.05
CA PHE A 125 2.31 -1.37 6.51
C PHE A 125 3.83 -1.38 6.38
N TYR A 126 4.39 -0.82 5.30
CA TYR A 126 5.84 -0.69 5.18
C TYR A 126 6.42 0.26 6.22
N LEU A 127 5.79 1.41 6.45
CA LEU A 127 6.22 2.35 7.48
C LEU A 127 6.12 1.71 8.87
N ALA A 128 4.99 1.05 9.19
CA ALA A 128 4.83 0.33 10.44
C ALA A 128 5.88 -0.78 10.60
N GLY A 129 6.15 -1.55 9.55
CA GLY A 129 7.18 -2.57 9.52
C GLY A 129 8.57 -2.00 9.81
N ALA A 130 8.93 -0.89 9.14
CA ALA A 130 10.20 -0.21 9.36
C ALA A 130 10.33 0.32 10.81
N ILE A 131 9.28 0.94 11.35
CA ILE A 131 9.22 1.39 12.75
C ILE A 131 9.44 0.23 13.72
N LEU A 132 8.75 -0.89 13.52
CA LEU A 132 8.87 -2.08 14.38
C LEU A 132 10.25 -2.72 14.30
N ILE A 133 10.88 -2.73 13.12
CA ILE A 133 12.25 -3.22 12.92
C ILE A 133 13.23 -2.32 13.67
N LEU A 134 13.12 -1.00 13.52
CA LEU A 134 13.97 -0.05 14.24
C LEU A 134 13.79 -0.15 15.76
N ASP A 135 12.57 -0.40 16.23
CA ASP A 135 12.26 -0.64 17.65
C ASP A 135 12.63 -2.04 18.16
N ARG A 136 13.19 -2.90 17.29
CA ARG A 136 13.53 -4.29 17.61
C ARG A 136 12.33 -5.12 18.10
N LYS A 137 11.10 -4.71 17.76
CA LYS A 137 9.84 -5.39 18.12
C LYS A 137 9.45 -6.43 17.06
N PHE A 138 10.37 -7.36 16.77
CA PHE A 138 10.22 -8.30 15.64
C PHE A 138 9.02 -9.23 15.74
N ILE A 139 8.56 -9.55 16.95
CA ILE A 139 7.37 -10.38 17.14
C ILE A 139 6.12 -9.77 16.52
N LEU A 140 6.01 -8.44 16.49
CA LEU A 140 4.87 -7.72 15.91
C LEU A 140 4.89 -7.70 14.38
N ILE A 141 6.02 -8.05 13.75
CA ILE A 141 6.09 -8.21 12.29
C ILE A 141 5.22 -9.38 11.82
N ILE A 142 5.01 -10.39 12.65
CA ILE A 142 4.18 -11.55 12.33
C ILE A 142 2.70 -11.13 12.08
N PRO A 143 1.98 -10.56 13.06
CA PRO A 143 0.61 -10.12 12.83
C PRO A 143 0.52 -9.01 11.78
N LEU A 144 1.52 -8.11 11.71
CA LEU A 144 1.57 -7.10 10.65
C LEU A 144 1.59 -7.73 9.25
N THR A 145 2.43 -8.75 9.05
CA THR A 145 2.56 -9.45 7.77
C THR A 145 1.29 -10.19 7.41
N LEU A 146 0.59 -10.79 8.40
CA LEU A 146 -0.72 -11.41 8.18
C LEU A 146 -1.73 -10.40 7.60
N PHE A 147 -1.89 -9.23 8.24
CA PHE A 147 -2.80 -8.20 7.72
C PHE A 147 -2.35 -7.63 6.38
N ALA A 148 -1.05 -7.43 6.19
CA ALA A 148 -0.51 -6.95 4.92
C ALA A 148 -0.67 -7.96 3.77
N ALA A 149 -0.62 -9.27 4.06
CA ALA A 149 -0.86 -10.34 3.09
C ALA A 149 -2.31 -10.36 2.58
N LEU A 150 -3.28 -9.99 3.42
CA LEU A 150 -4.68 -9.80 3.02
C LEU A 150 -4.90 -8.57 2.13
N ASN A 151 -3.93 -7.66 2.09
CA ASN A 151 -4.00 -6.42 1.33
C ASN A 151 -3.36 -6.55 -0.04
N ARG A 152 -2.13 -7.10 -0.12
CA ARG A 152 -1.40 -7.23 -1.38
C ARG A 152 -0.26 -8.23 -1.31
N GLU A 153 0.06 -8.82 -2.46
CA GLU A 153 1.14 -9.81 -2.62
C GLU A 153 2.52 -9.22 -2.35
N THR A 154 2.68 -7.92 -2.59
CA THR A 154 3.95 -7.22 -2.37
C THR A 154 4.36 -7.19 -0.90
N SER A 155 3.43 -7.40 0.04
CA SER A 155 3.72 -7.41 1.48
C SER A 155 4.75 -8.46 1.92
N VAL A 156 5.09 -9.44 1.08
CA VAL A 156 6.24 -10.34 1.26
C VAL A 156 7.55 -9.59 1.51
N LEU A 157 7.66 -8.35 1.04
CA LEU A 157 8.84 -7.53 1.27
C LEU A 157 9.01 -7.10 2.74
N ILE A 158 7.96 -7.14 3.57
CA ILE A 158 8.04 -6.81 5.00
C ILE A 158 8.92 -7.82 5.76
N PRO A 159 8.67 -9.15 5.72
CA PRO A 159 9.55 -10.12 6.35
C PRO A 159 10.95 -10.13 5.73
N LEU A 160 11.09 -9.86 4.42
CA LEU A 160 12.40 -9.72 3.78
C LEU A 160 13.17 -8.50 4.29
N MET A 161 12.49 -7.38 4.51
CA MET A 161 13.09 -6.17 5.09
C MET A 161 13.66 -6.45 6.49
N LEU A 162 12.94 -7.23 7.32
CA LEU A 162 13.46 -7.70 8.61
C LEU A 162 14.69 -8.61 8.40
N ALA A 163 14.61 -9.59 7.51
CA ALA A 163 15.72 -10.51 7.26
C ALA A 163 17.00 -9.75 6.84
N PHE A 164 16.89 -8.82 5.88
CA PHE A 164 18.01 -8.01 5.43
C PHE A 164 18.55 -7.09 6.53
N PHE A 165 17.67 -6.43 7.28
CA PHE A 165 18.09 -5.59 8.40
C PHE A 165 18.96 -6.37 9.40
N ILE A 166 18.54 -7.59 9.74
CA ILE A 166 19.27 -8.47 10.67
C ILE A 166 20.58 -8.97 10.06
N ILE A 167 20.61 -9.35 8.78
CA ILE A 167 21.84 -9.81 8.11
C ILE A 167 22.91 -8.71 8.09
N PHE A 168 22.51 -7.46 7.84
CA PHE A 168 23.47 -6.35 7.69
C PHE A 168 23.81 -5.62 8.98
N ASN A 169 22.98 -5.70 10.03
CA ASN A 169 23.16 -4.91 11.25
C ASN A 169 23.30 -5.71 12.56
N ALA A 170 23.08 -7.04 12.58
CA ALA A 170 23.21 -7.81 13.81
C ALA A 170 24.67 -8.24 14.06
N GLY A 171 25.27 -7.74 15.15
CA GLY A 171 26.61 -8.17 15.60
C GLY A 171 26.63 -9.43 16.47
N ASP A 172 25.51 -9.78 17.10
CA ASP A 172 25.39 -10.96 17.96
C ASP A 172 24.65 -12.10 17.24
N ILE A 173 25.33 -13.24 17.10
CA ILE A 173 24.87 -14.46 16.43
C ILE A 173 23.60 -15.03 17.09
N GLY A 174 23.49 -14.99 18.42
CA GLY A 174 22.33 -15.53 19.14
C GLY A 174 21.07 -14.71 18.88
N TYR A 175 21.22 -13.39 18.96
CA TYR A 175 20.16 -12.45 18.62
C TYR A 175 19.76 -12.52 17.14
N GLN A 176 20.75 -12.71 16.25
CA GLN A 176 20.53 -12.86 14.81
C GLN A 176 19.65 -14.07 14.48
N LYS A 177 19.96 -15.25 15.04
CA LYS A 177 19.18 -16.49 14.81
C LYS A 177 17.72 -16.35 15.24
N ARG A 178 17.48 -15.81 16.45
CA ARG A 178 16.12 -15.61 16.95
C ARG A 178 15.33 -14.62 16.09
N SER A 179 15.99 -13.56 15.63
CA SER A 179 15.35 -12.52 14.81
C SER A 179 15.04 -13.01 13.39
N LEU A 180 15.94 -13.80 12.80
CA LEU A 180 15.70 -14.49 11.53
C LEU A 180 14.57 -15.52 11.64
N ALA A 181 14.40 -16.17 12.79
CA ALA A 181 13.26 -17.06 13.02
C ALA A 181 11.93 -16.29 12.93
N TYR A 182 11.84 -15.08 13.49
CA TYR A 182 10.64 -14.24 13.33
C TYR A 182 10.38 -13.86 11.88
N ALA A 183 11.42 -13.52 11.10
CA ALA A 183 11.29 -13.26 9.67
C ALA A 183 10.80 -14.50 8.91
N GLY A 184 11.33 -15.68 9.23
CA GLY A 184 10.92 -16.95 8.64
C GLY A 184 9.46 -17.30 8.96
N ILE A 185 9.04 -17.13 10.21
CA ILE A 185 7.64 -17.34 10.62
C ILE A 185 6.71 -16.37 9.88
N ALA A 186 7.07 -15.08 9.80
CA ALA A 186 6.30 -14.09 9.07
C ALA A 186 6.20 -14.43 7.57
N LEU A 187 7.27 -14.94 6.96
CA LEU A 187 7.26 -15.40 5.57
C LEU A 187 6.36 -16.62 5.36
N ILE A 188 6.39 -17.59 6.27
CA ILE A 188 5.48 -18.76 6.23
C ILE A 188 4.03 -18.29 6.33
N ILE A 189 3.72 -17.37 7.26
CA ILE A 189 2.37 -16.82 7.42
C ILE A 189 1.92 -16.10 6.15
N PHE A 190 2.80 -15.27 5.55
CA PHE A 190 2.51 -14.66 4.26
C PHE A 190 2.15 -15.72 3.20
N LEU A 191 2.98 -16.77 3.04
CA LEU A 191 2.76 -17.82 2.05
C LEU A 191 1.44 -18.57 2.30
N VAL A 192 1.15 -18.92 3.55
CA VAL A 192 -0.09 -19.60 3.92
C VAL A 192 -1.30 -18.72 3.60
N THR A 193 -1.29 -17.45 4.00
CA THR A 193 -2.39 -16.51 3.72
C THR A 193 -2.57 -16.32 2.22
N PHE A 194 -1.47 -16.12 1.49
CA PHE A 194 -1.48 -15.92 0.05
C PHE A 194 -2.05 -17.14 -0.70
N VAL A 195 -1.60 -18.35 -0.36
CA VAL A 195 -2.10 -19.59 -0.96
C VAL A 195 -3.55 -19.83 -0.57
N ALA A 196 -3.92 -19.62 0.70
CA ALA A 196 -5.29 -19.80 1.18
C ALA A 196 -6.28 -18.89 0.43
N LEU A 197 -5.94 -17.62 0.21
CA LEU A 197 -6.77 -16.71 -0.58
C LEU A 197 -6.98 -17.20 -2.00
N ARG A 198 -5.92 -17.71 -2.65
CA ARG A 198 -6.01 -18.24 -4.02
C ARG A 198 -6.81 -19.52 -4.13
N LEU A 199 -6.67 -20.41 -3.15
CA LEU A 199 -7.48 -21.63 -3.09
C LEU A 199 -8.95 -21.31 -2.81
N PHE A 200 -9.24 -20.32 -1.96
CA PHE A 200 -10.60 -19.94 -1.59
C PHE A 200 -11.35 -19.29 -2.76
N TYR A 201 -10.74 -18.33 -3.44
CA TYR A 201 -11.37 -17.62 -4.56
C TYR A 201 -11.21 -18.31 -5.92
N GLY A 202 -10.38 -19.35 -6.01
CA GLY A 202 -10.07 -20.04 -7.26
C GLY A 202 -9.23 -19.21 -8.23
N GLU A 203 -9.03 -19.75 -9.45
CA GLU A 203 -8.36 -19.02 -10.53
C GLU A 203 -9.26 -17.89 -11.04
N GLN A 204 -8.75 -16.67 -10.99
CA GLN A 204 -9.44 -15.48 -11.47
C GLN A 204 -8.75 -14.96 -12.74
N PRO A 205 -9.51 -14.61 -13.79
CA PRO A 205 -8.93 -14.07 -15.01
C PRO A 205 -8.19 -12.76 -14.69
N PHE A 206 -6.92 -12.69 -15.09
CA PHE A 206 -6.14 -11.45 -15.00
C PHE A 206 -6.40 -10.61 -16.24
N ILE A 207 -7.26 -9.60 -16.07
CA ILE A 207 -7.60 -8.66 -17.14
C ILE A 207 -6.71 -7.44 -16.96
N THR A 208 -5.72 -7.26 -17.84
CA THR A 208 -4.96 -6.00 -17.88
C THR A 208 -5.82 -4.87 -18.47
N ALA A 209 -5.42 -3.62 -18.24
CA ALA A 209 -6.14 -2.42 -18.69
C ALA A 209 -6.44 -2.39 -20.20
N ASP A 210 -5.70 -3.15 -21.01
CA ASP A 210 -5.82 -3.20 -22.46
C ASP A 210 -6.23 -4.60 -22.98
N GLY A 211 -6.75 -5.48 -22.10
CA GLY A 211 -7.22 -6.82 -22.49
C GLY A 211 -6.10 -7.83 -22.81
N ASN A 212 -4.84 -7.46 -22.61
CA ASN A 212 -3.70 -8.35 -22.80
C ASN A 212 -3.61 -9.37 -21.64
N THR A 213 -3.26 -10.61 -21.97
CA THR A 213 -2.94 -11.62 -20.96
C THR A 213 -1.54 -11.36 -20.39
N PRO A 214 -1.34 -11.63 -19.08
CA PRO A 214 -0.03 -11.45 -18.45
C PRO A 214 0.99 -12.42 -19.06
N GLY A 215 2.21 -11.94 -19.29
CA GLY A 215 3.27 -12.71 -19.94
C GLY A 215 4.13 -11.86 -20.88
N PHE A 216 4.77 -12.50 -21.85
CA PHE A 216 5.70 -11.84 -22.76
C PHE A 216 5.04 -10.76 -23.62
N GLY A 217 3.77 -10.94 -24.00
CA GLY A 217 3.00 -9.95 -24.75
C GLY A 217 2.85 -8.63 -23.98
N THR A 218 2.45 -8.72 -22.71
CA THR A 218 2.34 -7.55 -21.82
C THR A 218 3.72 -6.91 -21.53
N LEU A 219 4.78 -7.71 -21.41
CA LEU A 219 6.14 -7.19 -21.25
C LEU A 219 6.57 -6.38 -22.48
N ARG A 220 6.43 -6.96 -23.67
CA ARG A 220 6.73 -6.29 -24.94
C ARG A 220 5.91 -5.01 -25.07
N TYR A 221 4.61 -5.08 -24.82
CA TYR A 221 3.72 -3.92 -24.86
C TYR A 221 4.22 -2.79 -23.96
N ASN A 222 4.58 -3.09 -22.72
CA ASN A 222 5.08 -2.10 -21.76
C ASN A 222 6.46 -1.53 -22.12
N LEU A 223 7.37 -2.34 -22.67
CA LEU A 223 8.71 -1.85 -23.05
C LEU A 223 8.68 -0.89 -24.23
N PHE A 224 7.76 -1.10 -25.18
CA PHE A 224 7.69 -0.28 -26.40
C PHE A 224 6.66 0.86 -26.31
N ARG A 225 5.81 0.89 -25.28
CA ARG A 225 4.85 1.98 -25.07
C ARG A 225 5.52 3.15 -24.36
N TRP A 226 5.65 4.28 -25.05
CA TRP A 226 6.24 5.51 -24.48
C TRP A 226 5.58 5.97 -23.17
N VAL A 227 4.24 5.88 -23.11
CA VAL A 227 3.47 6.25 -21.91
C VAL A 227 3.92 5.45 -20.67
N THR A 228 4.32 4.18 -20.84
CA THR A 228 4.80 3.36 -19.73
C THR A 228 6.08 3.94 -19.12
N TRP A 229 7.03 4.40 -19.94
CA TRP A 229 8.26 5.02 -19.45
C TRP A 229 8.00 6.35 -18.76
N GLN A 230 7.09 7.17 -19.29
CA GLN A 230 6.66 8.40 -18.62
C GLN A 230 6.05 8.10 -17.25
N GLN A 231 5.17 7.11 -17.15
CA GLN A 231 4.56 6.69 -15.89
C GLN A 231 5.58 6.10 -14.91
N ILE A 232 6.55 5.32 -15.39
CA ILE A 232 7.66 4.82 -14.56
C ILE A 232 8.50 5.98 -14.02
N SER A 233 8.86 6.96 -14.86
CA SER A 233 9.62 8.14 -14.43
C SER A 233 8.84 8.98 -13.41
N LEU A 234 7.51 9.11 -13.59
CA LEU A 234 6.65 9.78 -12.61
C LEU A 234 6.53 8.99 -11.29
N THR A 235 6.45 7.66 -11.37
CA THR A 235 6.22 6.78 -10.21
C THR A 235 7.49 6.57 -9.39
N LEU A 236 8.60 6.22 -10.03
CA LEU A 236 9.89 6.03 -9.34
C LEU A 236 10.48 7.39 -8.96
N GLY A 237 10.25 8.43 -9.78
CA GLY A 237 10.90 9.72 -9.59
C GLY A 237 12.43 9.60 -9.57
N VAL A 238 13.08 10.61 -9.00
CA VAL A 238 14.53 10.60 -8.78
C VAL A 238 14.92 10.04 -7.40
N ILE A 239 13.94 9.85 -6.51
CA ILE A 239 14.18 9.57 -5.09
C ILE A 239 14.91 8.24 -4.85
N PRO A 240 14.52 7.09 -5.45
CA PRO A 240 15.24 5.82 -5.25
C PRO A 240 16.70 5.88 -5.73
N ILE A 241 16.94 6.57 -6.86
CA ILE A 241 18.29 6.77 -7.39
C ILE A 241 19.11 7.61 -6.41
N LEU A 242 18.55 8.74 -5.94
CA LEU A 242 19.20 9.59 -4.96
C LEU A 242 19.45 8.83 -3.64
N ALA A 243 18.52 7.98 -3.20
CA ALA A 243 18.69 7.16 -2.00
C ALA A 243 19.85 6.16 -2.12
N ILE A 244 19.99 5.50 -3.27
CA ILE A 244 21.12 4.59 -3.54
C ILE A 244 22.44 5.38 -3.59
N LEU A 245 22.47 6.52 -4.30
CA LEU A 245 23.68 7.33 -4.47
C LEU A 245 24.12 8.00 -3.16
N SER A 246 23.17 8.39 -2.31
CA SER A 246 23.44 9.05 -1.03
C SER A 246 23.56 8.09 0.16
N TYR A 247 23.44 6.77 -0.04
CA TYR A 247 23.52 5.77 1.03
C TYR A 247 24.76 5.92 1.92
N LYS A 248 25.91 6.33 1.36
CA LYS A 248 27.16 6.56 2.11
C LYS A 248 27.05 7.69 3.16
N TYR A 249 26.09 8.59 3.01
CA TYR A 249 25.86 9.75 3.89
C TYR A 249 24.71 9.51 4.87
N TYR A 250 24.12 8.32 4.89
CA TYR A 250 23.00 8.04 5.79
C TYR A 250 23.50 7.98 7.24
N PRO A 251 22.71 8.49 8.21
CA PRO A 251 23.04 8.37 9.62
C PRO A 251 23.18 6.88 9.97
N LYS A 252 24.29 6.52 10.61
CA LYS A 252 24.60 5.17 11.08
C LYS A 252 23.94 4.89 12.42
#